data_AF-A0A291QDA7-F1
#
_entry.id   AF-A0A291QDA7-F1
#
_cell.length_a   1.000
_cell.length_b   1.000
_cell.length_c   1.000
_cell.angle_alpha   90.00
_cell.angle_beta   90.00
_cell.angle_gamma   90.00
#
_symmetry.space_group_name_H-M   'P 1'
#
loop_
_entity.id
_entity.type
_entity.pdbx_description
1 polymer ?
#
loop_
_entity_poly.entity_id
_entity_poly.type
_entity_poly.pdbx_seq_one_letter_code
_entity_poly.pdbx_strand_id
1 'polypeptide(L)'
;MGDRLRADLDLIKDCSDALYGIHREFKEHGDPSDGYEKALGSEKLRDIFDDFSGTWKKTRKKLMKDIENLAKYTAEAAKTYDDVDHALAEALRDAKKSAKKGKK
;
A
#
# COMPACT_ATOMS: atom_id res chain seq x y z
N MET A 1 -10.50 24.43 -5.56
CA MET A 1 -9.72 23.45 -6.37
C MET A 1 -8.62 22.80 -5.55
N GLY A 2 -7.81 23.55 -4.78
CA GLY A 2 -6.80 22.96 -3.89
C GLY A 2 -7.34 22.02 -2.82
N ASP A 3 -8.50 22.31 -2.20
CA ASP A 3 -9.04 21.45 -1.13
C ASP A 3 -9.48 20.06 -1.60
N ARG A 4 -10.04 19.95 -2.82
CA ARG A 4 -10.38 18.65 -3.42
C ARG A 4 -9.11 17.84 -3.70
N LEU A 5 -8.11 18.45 -4.32
CA LEU A 5 -6.85 17.77 -4.62
C LEU A 5 -6.17 17.27 -3.34
N ARG A 6 -6.21 18.07 -2.26
CA ARG A 6 -5.66 17.67 -0.96
C ARG A 6 -6.41 16.49 -0.35
N ALA A 7 -7.74 16.52 -0.38
CA ALA A 7 -8.57 15.40 0.08
C ALA A 7 -8.32 14.11 -0.73
N ASP A 8 -8.15 14.24 -2.05
CA ASP A 8 -7.83 13.12 -2.94
C ASP A 8 -6.43 12.55 -2.62
N LEU A 9 -5.45 13.41 -2.27
CA LEU A 9 -4.11 12.98 -1.88
C LEU A 9 -4.09 12.27 -0.52
N ASP A 10 -4.84 12.77 0.44
CA ASP A 10 -4.98 12.13 1.75
C ASP A 10 -5.64 10.75 1.57
N LEU A 11 -6.66 10.63 0.71
CA LEU A 11 -7.28 9.35 0.38
C LEU A 11 -6.29 8.35 -0.27
N ILE A 12 -5.42 8.82 -1.16
CA ILE A 12 -4.38 7.98 -1.78
C ILE A 12 -3.39 7.49 -0.71
N LYS A 13 -2.97 8.35 0.22
CA LYS A 13 -2.07 7.97 1.33
C LYS A 13 -2.74 6.92 2.24
N ASP A 14 -3.98 7.16 2.65
CA ASP A 14 -4.76 6.24 3.47
C ASP A 14 -4.93 4.87 2.79
N CYS A 15 -5.13 4.86 1.47
CA CYS A 15 -5.22 3.63 0.69
C CYS A 15 -3.89 2.85 0.71
N SER A 16 -2.75 3.53 0.56
CA SER A 16 -1.43 2.89 0.65
C SER A 16 -1.20 2.27 2.03
N ASP A 17 -1.53 3.00 3.10
CA ASP A 17 -1.37 2.52 4.48
C ASP A 17 -2.27 1.31 4.76
N ALA A 18 -3.52 1.34 4.28
CA ALA A 18 -4.44 0.21 4.39
C ALA A 18 -3.90 -1.03 3.65
N LEU A 19 -3.34 -0.87 2.46
CA LEU A 19 -2.72 -1.96 1.70
C LEU A 19 -1.51 -2.55 2.44
N TYR A 20 -0.65 -1.71 3.04
CA TYR A 20 0.44 -2.19 3.90
C TYR A 20 -0.06 -2.94 5.13
N GLY A 21 -1.16 -2.48 5.74
CA GLY A 21 -1.84 -3.17 6.83
C GLY A 21 -2.27 -4.58 6.42
N ILE A 22 -3.01 -4.70 5.31
CA ILE A 22 -3.45 -6.00 4.77
C ILE A 22 -2.24 -6.91 4.47
N HIS A 23 -1.19 -6.37 3.84
CA HIS A 23 0.04 -7.11 3.58
C HIS A 23 0.66 -7.67 4.87
N ARG A 24 0.70 -6.87 5.94
CA ARG A 24 1.21 -7.30 7.25
C ARG A 24 0.35 -8.41 7.86
N GLU A 25 -0.98 -8.29 7.83
CA GLU A 25 -1.88 -9.33 8.33
C GLU A 25 -1.65 -10.67 7.60
N PHE A 26 -1.55 -10.64 6.27
CA PHE A 26 -1.22 -11.84 5.51
C PHE A 26 0.17 -12.39 5.85
N LYS A 27 1.14 -11.53 6.19
CA LYS A 27 2.49 -11.96 6.57
C LYS A 27 2.50 -12.66 7.92
N GLU A 28 1.85 -12.08 8.92
CA GLU A 28 1.91 -12.48 10.33
C GLU A 28 0.90 -13.56 10.69
N HIS A 29 -0.27 -13.57 10.04
CA HIS A 29 -1.40 -14.44 10.39
C HIS A 29 -1.94 -15.26 9.21
N GLY A 30 -1.22 -15.29 8.09
CA GLY A 30 -1.71 -15.91 6.86
C GLY A 30 -1.44 -17.39 6.70
N ASP A 31 -1.02 -18.13 7.74
CA ASP A 31 -0.85 -19.59 7.64
C ASP A 31 -1.97 -20.34 8.38
N PRO A 32 -3.05 -20.75 7.69
CA PRO A 32 -4.17 -21.48 8.29
C PRO A 32 -3.82 -22.94 8.62
N SER A 33 -2.67 -23.43 8.13
CA SER A 33 -2.24 -24.81 8.34
C SER A 33 -1.35 -25.00 9.56
N ASP A 34 -0.80 -23.90 10.08
CA ASP A 34 0.10 -23.92 11.22
C ASP A 34 -0.57 -24.58 12.44
N GLY A 35 0.10 -25.59 13.00
CA GLY A 35 -0.38 -26.35 14.16
C GLY A 35 -1.38 -27.48 13.89
N TYR A 36 -1.93 -27.64 12.68
CA TYR A 36 -2.95 -28.67 12.41
C TYR A 36 -2.38 -30.04 11.99
N GLU A 37 -1.12 -30.12 11.54
CA GLU A 37 -0.52 -31.36 11.02
C GLU A 37 -0.60 -32.55 12.00
N LYS A 38 -0.47 -32.28 13.30
CA LYS A 38 -0.48 -33.33 14.35
C LYS A 38 -1.89 -33.68 14.84
N ALA A 39 -2.88 -32.85 14.55
CA ALA A 39 -4.27 -33.07 14.94
C ALA A 39 -5.03 -33.96 13.95
N LEU A 40 -4.51 -34.10 12.72
CA LEU A 40 -5.12 -34.91 11.68
C LEU A 40 -4.75 -36.38 11.87
N GLY A 41 -5.67 -37.16 12.44
CA GLY A 41 -5.49 -38.60 12.68
C GLY A 41 -5.62 -39.50 11.44
N SER A 42 -5.94 -38.94 10.27
CA SER A 42 -6.07 -39.68 9.00
C SER A 42 -4.99 -39.24 8.02
N GLU A 43 -4.25 -40.21 7.48
CA GLU A 43 -3.20 -39.99 6.48
C GLU A 43 -3.75 -39.31 5.21
N LYS A 44 -4.88 -39.78 4.69
CA LYS A 44 -5.54 -39.17 3.52
C LYS A 44 -5.97 -37.72 3.78
N LEU A 45 -6.46 -37.40 4.97
CA LEU A 45 -6.79 -36.02 5.33
C LEU A 45 -5.54 -35.16 5.43
N ARG A 46 -4.44 -35.71 5.96
CA ARG A 46 -3.16 -35.01 6.05
C ARG A 46 -2.61 -34.67 4.67
N ASP A 47 -2.64 -35.60 3.72
CA ASP A 47 -2.14 -35.37 2.36
C ASP A 47 -2.93 -34.26 1.65
N ILE A 48 -4.27 -34.29 1.73
CA ILE A 48 -5.13 -33.23 1.16
C ILE A 48 -4.85 -31.89 1.83
N PHE A 49 -4.63 -31.89 3.15
CA PHE A 49 -4.35 -30.67 3.89
C PHE A 49 -2.97 -30.09 3.57
N ASP A 50 -1.97 -30.93 3.30
CA ASP A 50 -0.63 -30.51 2.86
C ASP A 50 -0.67 -29.90 1.45
N ASP A 51 -1.41 -30.52 0.52
CA ASP A 51 -1.62 -29.95 -0.82
C ASP A 51 -2.30 -28.57 -0.76
N PHE A 52 -3.31 -28.44 0.11
CA PHE A 52 -3.97 -27.17 0.37
C PHE A 52 -3.00 -26.15 0.96
N SER A 53 -2.23 -26.52 1.99
CA SER A 53 -1.28 -25.62 2.68
C SER A 53 -0.22 -25.10 1.70
N GLY A 54 0.33 -25.99 0.86
CA GLY A 54 1.33 -25.66 -0.13
C GLY A 54 0.78 -24.73 -1.21
N THR A 55 -0.44 -25.00 -1.69
CA THR A 55 -1.11 -24.15 -2.68
C THR A 55 -1.43 -22.78 -2.11
N TRP A 56 -2.02 -22.73 -0.92
CA TRP A 56 -2.33 -21.50 -0.19
C TRP A 56 -1.07 -20.66 0.07
N LYS A 57 0.04 -21.27 0.49
CA LYS A 57 1.30 -20.57 0.72
C LYS A 57 1.84 -19.92 -0.56
N LYS A 58 1.75 -20.62 -1.69
CA LYS A 58 2.18 -20.08 -3.00
C LYS A 58 1.29 -18.91 -3.43
N THR A 59 -0.03 -19.08 -3.39
CA THR A 59 -0.98 -18.04 -3.80
C THR A 59 -0.93 -16.82 -2.88
N ARG A 60 -0.86 -17.02 -1.56
CA ARG A 60 -0.69 -15.95 -0.57
C ARG A 60 0.56 -15.13 -0.83
N LYS A 61 1.72 -15.77 -1.06
CA LYS A 61 2.97 -15.05 -1.37
C LYS A 61 2.85 -14.17 -2.61
N LYS A 62 2.17 -14.66 -3.65
CA LYS A 62 1.91 -13.87 -4.86
C LYS A 62 1.01 -12.67 -4.55
N LEU A 63 -0.11 -12.90 -3.87
CA LEU A 63 -1.03 -11.84 -3.45
C LEU A 63 -0.32 -10.78 -2.60
N MET A 64 0.49 -11.18 -1.64
CA MET A 64 1.28 -10.25 -0.82
C MET A 64 2.20 -9.37 -1.66
N LYS A 65 2.91 -9.95 -2.62
CA LYS A 65 3.78 -9.19 -3.53
C LYS A 65 2.98 -8.18 -4.36
N ASP A 66 1.81 -8.57 -4.86
CA ASP A 66 0.94 -7.70 -5.66
C ASP A 66 0.39 -6.54 -4.81
N ILE A 67 -0.01 -6.80 -3.56
CA ILE A 67 -0.44 -5.77 -2.60
C ILE A 67 0.70 -4.82 -2.26
N GLU A 68 1.91 -5.34 -2.00
CA GLU A 68 3.09 -4.52 -1.69
C GLU A 68 3.43 -3.59 -2.86
N ASN A 69 3.38 -4.10 -4.10
CA ASN A 69 3.63 -3.29 -5.29
C ASN A 69 2.56 -2.20 -5.44
N LEU A 70 1.28 -2.53 -5.26
CA LEU A 70 0.21 -1.55 -5.33
C LEU A 70 0.38 -0.46 -4.27
N ALA A 71 0.68 -0.84 -3.02
CA ALA A 71 0.92 0.10 -1.93
C ALA A 71 2.07 1.07 -2.26
N LYS A 72 3.18 0.55 -2.82
CA LYS A 72 4.32 1.37 -3.26
C LYS A 72 3.94 2.36 -4.35
N TYR A 73 3.23 1.92 -5.39
CA TYR A 73 2.79 2.80 -6.47
C TYR A 73 1.85 3.89 -5.98
N THR A 74 0.93 3.56 -5.08
CA THR A 74 0.02 4.52 -4.47
C THR A 74 0.77 5.55 -3.61
N ALA A 75 1.74 5.13 -2.81
CA ALA A 75 2.59 6.04 -2.02
C ALA A 75 3.44 6.96 -2.90
N GLU A 76 4.03 6.41 -3.97
CA GLU A 76 4.84 7.16 -4.93
C GLU A 76 4.00 8.21 -5.68
N ALA A 77 2.78 7.84 -6.07
CA ALA A 77 1.83 8.77 -6.68
C ALA A 77 1.50 9.92 -5.74
N ALA A 78 1.12 9.63 -4.49
CA ALA A 78 0.83 10.65 -3.48
C ALA A 78 2.00 11.61 -3.27
N LYS A 79 3.22 11.06 -3.15
CA LYS A 79 4.44 11.86 -2.99
C LYS A 79 4.69 12.76 -4.21
N THR A 80 4.60 12.20 -5.42
CA THR A 80 4.85 12.96 -6.65
C THR A 80 3.89 14.13 -6.79
N TYR A 81 2.61 13.94 -6.47
CA TYR A 81 1.64 15.04 -6.51
C TYR A 81 1.92 16.10 -5.44
N ASP A 82 2.31 15.71 -4.22
CA ASP A 82 2.67 16.64 -3.15
C ASP A 82 3.92 17.48 -3.53
N ASP A 83 4.94 16.84 -4.11
CA ASP A 83 6.16 17.50 -4.59
C ASP A 83 5.83 18.53 -5.70
N VAL A 84 4.94 18.17 -6.64
CA VAL A 84 4.51 19.08 -7.72
C VAL A 84 3.69 20.25 -7.18
N ASP A 85 2.77 20.01 -6.25
CA ASP A 85 1.98 21.08 -5.61
C ASP A 85 2.88 22.05 -4.84
N HIS A 86 3.86 21.51 -4.11
CA HIS A 86 4.85 22.30 -3.39
C HIS A 86 5.66 23.21 -4.32
N ALA A 87 6.22 22.63 -5.40
CA ALA A 87 7.00 23.38 -6.39
C ALA A 87 6.17 24.48 -7.06
N LEU A 88 4.90 24.20 -7.39
CA LEU A 88 3.98 25.20 -7.94
C LEU A 88 3.70 26.32 -6.93
N ALA A 89 3.46 25.98 -5.66
CA ALA A 89 3.21 26.97 -4.61
C ALA A 89 4.43 27.88 -4.38
N GLU A 90 5.64 27.33 -4.40
CA GLU A 90 6.89 28.10 -4.33
C GLU A 90 7.04 29.05 -5.51
N ALA A 91 6.87 28.55 -6.74
CA ALA A 91 6.95 29.37 -7.96
C ALA A 91 5.95 30.54 -7.94
N LEU A 92 4.72 30.31 -7.50
CA LEU A 92 3.70 31.35 -7.36
C LEU A 92 4.05 32.38 -6.26
N ARG A 93 4.61 31.93 -5.13
CA ARG A 93 5.07 32.82 -4.05
C ARG A 93 6.21 33.72 -4.51
N ASP A 94 7.17 33.17 -5.25
CA ASP A 94 8.32 33.93 -5.72
C ASP A 94 7.95 34.89 -6.85
N ALA A 95 7.07 34.48 -7.77
CA ALA A 95 6.49 35.39 -8.76
C ALA A 95 5.78 36.59 -8.09
N LYS A 96 4.99 36.36 -7.02
CA LYS A 96 4.35 37.45 -6.26
C LYS A 96 5.36 38.37 -5.57
N LYS A 97 6.44 37.84 -4.99
CA LYS A 97 7.49 38.66 -4.36
C LYS A 97 8.19 39.56 -5.39
N SER A 98 8.52 39.00 -6.55
CA SER A 98 9.16 39.74 -7.66
C SER A 98 8.26 40.86 -8.19
N ALA A 99 6.96 40.59 -8.38
CA ALA A 99 5.98 41.60 -8.80
C ALA A 99 5.82 42.74 -7.77
N LYS A 100 5.95 42.45 -6.47
CA LYS A 100 5.88 43.46 -5.40
C LYS A 100 7.14 44.32 -5.32
N LYS A 101 8.32 43.79 -5.66
CA LYS A 101 9.58 44.55 -5.70
C LYS A 101 9.65 45.55 -6.85
N GLY A 102 9.10 45.24 -8.03
CA GLY A 102 9.10 46.15 -9.18
C GLY A 102 8.10 47.31 -9.11
N LYS A 103 7.29 47.39 -8.05
CA LYS A 103 6.26 48.42 -7.85
C LYS A 103 6.66 49.49 -6.81
N LYS A 104 7.90 49.44 -6.32
CA LYS A 104 8.56 50.41 -5.44
C LYS A 104 9.68 51.10 -6.22
#